data_AF-A0A6A3NK04-F1
#
_entry.id   AF-A0A6A3NK04-F1
#
_cell.length_a   1.000
_cell.length_b   1.000
_cell.length_c   1.000
_cell.angle_alpha   90.00
_cell.angle_beta   90.00
_cell.angle_gamma   90.00
#
_symmetry.space_group_name_H-M   'P 1'
#
loop_
_entity.id
_entity.type
_entity.pdbx_description
1 polymer ?
#
loop_
_entity_poly.entity_id
_entity_poly.type
_entity_poly.pdbx_seq_one_letter_code
_entity_poly.pdbx_strand_id
1 'polypeptide(L)'
;MAKPTTTRKTKLTDIERQQVFALLLLRSTNGCLKHGVVAAVARAEGIHPSTISRLWTRAKAEAVRTSQFASPSRRLRSGRRPADHTATLD
;
A
#
# COMPACT_ATOMS: atom_id res chain seq x y z
N MET A 1 2.60 10.93 29.66
CA MET A 1 2.24 9.63 29.05
C MET A 1 2.98 9.48 27.73
N ALA A 2 3.93 8.56 27.62
CA ALA A 2 4.63 8.30 26.35
C ALA A 2 3.66 7.57 25.40
N LYS A 3 3.37 8.17 24.24
CA LYS A 3 2.66 7.48 23.16
C LYS A 3 3.55 6.36 22.65
N PRO A 4 3.07 5.12 22.51
CA PRO A 4 3.87 4.07 21.88
C PRO A 4 4.15 4.50 20.44
N THR A 5 5.40 4.80 20.13
CA THR A 5 5.86 5.07 18.77
C THR A 5 5.92 3.74 18.05
N THR A 6 4.78 3.24 17.59
CA THR A 6 4.73 2.04 16.75
C THR A 6 5.57 2.35 15.51
N THR A 7 6.70 1.69 15.35
CA THR A 7 7.56 1.82 14.17
C THR A 7 6.72 1.47 12.95
N ARG A 8 6.28 2.51 12.23
CA ARG A 8 5.34 2.35 11.12
C ARG A 8 6.09 1.71 9.96
N LYS A 9 5.54 0.64 9.38
CA LYS A 9 6.07 0.06 8.14
C LYS A 9 6.09 1.12 7.03
N THR A 10 7.28 1.54 6.59
CA THR A 10 7.47 2.56 5.56
C THR A 10 7.52 1.98 4.14
N LYS A 11 7.94 0.72 4.00
CA LYS A 11 8.07 0.03 2.71
C LYS A 11 7.24 -1.25 2.72
N LEU A 12 6.11 -1.22 2.01
CA LEU A 12 5.28 -2.42 1.76
C LEU A 12 5.77 -3.13 0.51
N THR A 13 6.01 -4.43 0.64
CA THR A 13 6.23 -5.38 -0.47
C THR A 13 4.96 -5.51 -1.32
N ASP A 14 5.07 -6.01 -2.56
CA ASP A 14 3.89 -6.18 -3.42
C ASP A 14 2.90 -7.22 -2.84
N ILE A 15 3.40 -8.24 -2.13
CA ILE A 15 2.58 -9.23 -1.42
C ILE A 15 1.78 -8.56 -0.29
N GLU A 16 2.43 -7.75 0.55
CA GLU A 16 1.74 -7.00 1.62
C GLU A 16 0.70 -6.03 1.04
N ARG A 17 0.98 -5.39 -0.10
CA ARG A 17 0.02 -4.53 -0.80
C ARG A 17 -1.21 -5.32 -1.26
N GLN A 18 -1.03 -6.52 -1.78
CA GLN A 18 -2.12 -7.41 -2.19
C GLN A 18 -2.94 -7.87 -1.00
N GLN A 19 -2.31 -8.24 0.12
CA GLN A 19 -3.00 -8.65 1.35
C GLN A 19 -3.86 -7.50 1.92
N VAL A 20 -3.27 -6.31 2.09
CA VAL A 20 -4.00 -5.11 2.53
C VAL A 20 -5.15 -4.80 1.58
N PHE A 21 -4.93 -4.94 0.27
CA PHE A 21 -5.95 -4.71 -0.72
C PHE A 21 -7.11 -5.72 -0.61
N ALA A 22 -6.84 -7.01 -0.47
CA ALA A 22 -7.86 -8.04 -0.27
C ALA A 22 -8.69 -7.78 0.98
N LEU A 23 -8.05 -7.36 2.07
CA LEU A 23 -8.72 -6.96 3.33
C LEU A 23 -9.66 -5.76 3.15
N LEU A 24 -9.28 -4.78 2.34
CA LEU A 24 -10.13 -3.65 2.01
C LEU A 24 -11.30 -4.07 1.13
N LEU A 25 -11.05 -4.92 0.12
CA LEU A 25 -12.07 -5.38 -0.81
C LEU A 25 -13.17 -6.16 -0.09
N LEU A 26 -12.80 -7.06 0.83
CA LEU A 26 -13.73 -7.81 1.68
C LEU A 26 -14.63 -6.91 2.53
N ARG A 27 -14.14 -5.73 2.92
CA ARG A 27 -14.86 -4.74 3.74
C ARG A 27 -15.53 -3.65 2.90
N SER A 28 -15.37 -3.69 1.58
CA SER A 28 -15.99 -2.75 0.67
C SER A 28 -17.38 -3.23 0.27
N THR A 29 -18.29 -2.29 0.03
CA THR A 29 -19.61 -2.56 -0.53
C THR A 29 -19.74 -1.72 -1.79
N ASN A 30 -19.95 -2.36 -2.94
CA ASN A 30 -20.02 -1.69 -4.25
C ASN A 30 -18.81 -0.79 -4.54
N GLY A 31 -17.59 -1.21 -4.16
CA GLY A 31 -16.37 -0.42 -4.37
C GLY A 31 -16.22 0.80 -3.43
N CYS A 32 -17.09 0.93 -2.43
CA CYS A 32 -17.03 1.95 -1.39
C CYS A 32 -16.62 1.35 -0.05
N LEU A 33 -15.67 1.99 0.63
CA LEU A 33 -15.29 1.60 1.99
C LEU A 33 -16.17 2.35 2.99
N LYS A 34 -16.70 1.63 3.98
CA LYS A 34 -17.39 2.26 5.11
C LYS A 34 -16.43 3.15 5.91
N HIS A 35 -16.99 4.17 6.55
CA HIS A 35 -16.22 5.05 7.44
C HIS A 35 -15.48 4.23 8.51
N GLY A 36 -14.22 4.57 8.76
CA GLY A 36 -13.38 3.89 9.75
C GLY A 36 -12.71 2.59 9.29
N VAL A 37 -13.09 2.00 8.14
CA VAL A 37 -12.45 0.76 7.64
C VAL A 37 -10.95 0.96 7.42
N VAL A 38 -10.55 2.08 6.81
CA VAL A 38 -9.13 2.42 6.61
C VAL A 38 -8.37 2.47 7.94
N ALA A 39 -8.95 3.09 8.97
CA ALA A 39 -8.33 3.19 10.28
C ALA A 39 -8.28 1.83 11.01
N ALA A 40 -9.29 0.97 10.80
CA ALA A 40 -9.30 -0.39 11.34
C ALA A 40 -8.19 -1.25 10.71
N VAL A 41 -8.07 -1.25 9.39
CA VAL A 41 -7.01 -1.99 8.67
C VAL A 41 -5.63 -1.42 8.99
N ALA A 42 -5.50 -0.09 9.12
CA ALA A 42 -4.25 0.56 9.53
C ALA A 42 -3.74 0.05 10.89
N ARG A 43 -4.65 -0.06 11.87
CA ARG A 43 -4.30 -0.58 13.20
C ARG A 43 -3.96 -2.07 13.17
N ALA A 44 -4.72 -2.87 12.45
CA ALA A 44 -4.50 -4.31 12.34
C ALA A 44 -3.14 -4.63 11.70
N GLU A 45 -2.76 -3.89 10.66
CA GLU A 45 -1.55 -4.16 9.88
C GLU A 45 -0.32 -3.37 10.36
N GLY A 46 -0.49 -2.44 11.31
CA GLY A 46 0.59 -1.53 11.75
C GLY A 46 1.05 -0.58 10.65
N ILE A 47 0.17 -0.23 9.70
CA ILE A 47 0.46 0.60 8.52
C ILE A 47 -0.16 1.99 8.72
N HIS A 48 0.51 3.03 8.21
CA HIS A 48 -0.06 4.37 8.27
C HIS A 48 -1.37 4.48 7.47
N PRO A 49 -2.46 5.07 8.01
CA PRO A 49 -3.74 5.18 7.31
C PRO A 49 -3.64 5.84 5.93
N SER A 50 -2.77 6.86 5.78
CA SER A 50 -2.56 7.51 4.48
C SER A 50 -1.97 6.57 3.43
N THR A 51 -1.15 5.59 3.82
CA THR A 51 -0.61 4.57 2.90
C THR A 51 -1.73 3.67 2.39
N ILE A 52 -2.64 3.25 3.28
CA ILE A 52 -3.81 2.44 2.94
C ILE A 52 -4.77 3.21 2.04
N SER A 53 -5.08 4.48 2.37
CA SER A 53 -5.89 5.34 1.49
C SER A 53 -5.28 5.49 0.10
N ARG A 54 -3.97 5.73 0.00
CA ARG A 54 -3.27 5.81 -1.29
C ARG A 54 -3.33 4.50 -2.07
N LEU A 55 -3.18 3.37 -1.38
CA LEU A 55 -3.31 2.03 -1.97
C LEU A 55 -4.69 1.84 -2.60
N TRP A 56 -5.75 2.14 -1.84
CA TRP A 56 -7.14 2.01 -2.28
C TRP A 56 -7.45 2.91 -3.48
N THR A 57 -7.11 4.20 -3.41
CA THR A 57 -7.34 5.14 -4.52
C THR A 57 -6.65 4.70 -5.80
N ARG A 58 -5.40 4.21 -5.70
CA ARG A 58 -4.67 3.69 -6.86
C ARG A 58 -5.30 2.42 -7.42
N ALA A 59 -5.71 1.49 -6.55
CA ALA A 59 -6.35 0.26 -6.98
C ALA A 59 -7.67 0.54 -7.73
N LYS A 60 -8.46 1.51 -7.27
CA LYS A 60 -9.66 1.96 -8.00
C LYS A 60 -9.32 2.57 -9.36
N ALA A 61 -8.30 3.44 -9.42
CA ALA A 61 -7.89 4.05 -10.68
C ALA A 61 -7.41 3.00 -11.70
N GLU A 62 -6.64 2.00 -11.24
CA GLU A 62 -6.21 0.88 -12.07
C GLU A 62 -7.37 -0.03 -12.50
N ALA A 63 -8.35 -0.25 -11.62
CA ALA A 63 -9.54 -1.01 -11.96
C ALA A 63 -10.37 -0.33 -13.06
N VAL A 64 -10.49 1.00 -13.04
CA VAL A 64 -11.12 1.75 -14.13
C VAL A 64 -10.34 1.61 -15.44
N ARG A 65 -9.01 1.54 -15.37
CA ARG A 65 -8.12 1.49 -16.55
C ARG A 65 -8.01 0.10 -17.18
N THR A 66 -8.01 -0.95 -16.37
CA THR A 66 -7.64 -2.31 -16.79
C THR A 66 -8.66 -3.38 -16.43
N SER A 67 -9.76 -2.99 -15.78
CA SER A 67 -10.72 -3.92 -15.14
C SER A 67 -10.09 -4.81 -14.06
N GLN A 68 -8.86 -4.51 -13.64
CA GLN A 68 -8.14 -5.25 -12.60
C GLN A 68 -7.80 -4.33 -11.44
N PHE A 69 -8.15 -4.74 -10.23
CA PHE A 69 -7.75 -4.04 -9.03
C PHE A 69 -6.32 -4.41 -8.64
N ALA A 70 -5.36 -3.59 -9.05
CA ALA A 70 -3.96 -3.75 -8.69
C ALA A 70 -3.34 -2.42 -8.21
N SER A 71 -2.41 -2.48 -7.27
CA SER A 71 -1.64 -1.30 -6.85
C SER A 71 -0.15 -1.64 -6.74
N PRO A 72 0.50 -1.99 -7.86
CA PRO A 72 1.90 -2.39 -7.88
C PRO A 72 2.81 -1.23 -7.46
N SER A 73 3.93 -1.56 -6.84
CA SER A 73 4.97 -0.57 -6.57
C SER A 73 5.46 0.09 -7.87
N ARG A 74 5.51 1.43 -7.89
CA ARG A 74 6.10 2.19 -9.02
C ARG A 74 7.60 2.37 -8.91
N ARG A 75 8.21 1.98 -7.77
CA ARG A 75 9.61 2.27 -7.44
C ARG A 75 10.61 1.75 -8.48
N LEU A 76 10.30 0.63 -9.14
CA LEU A 76 11.15 0.01 -10.16
C LEU A 76 10.59 0.14 -11.58
N ARG A 77 9.38 0.68 -11.73
CA ARG A 77 8.70 0.82 -13.03
C ARG A 77 8.86 2.20 -13.65
N SER A 78 9.23 3.21 -12.85
CA SER A 78 9.35 4.60 -13.31
C SER A 78 10.38 5.36 -12.48
N GLY A 79 11.10 6.28 -13.12
CA GLY A 79 12.10 7.15 -12.47
C GLY A 79 13.54 6.66 -12.64
N ARG A 80 14.46 7.26 -11.88
CA ARG A 80 15.90 6.95 -11.93
C ARG A 80 16.13 5.51 -11.45
N ARG A 81 16.78 4.69 -12.28
CA ARG A 81 17.21 3.35 -11.88
C ARG A 81 18.23 3.47 -10.73
N PRO A 82 18.15 2.63 -9.69
CA PRO A 82 19.16 2.62 -8.65
C PRO A 82 20.53 2.32 -9.27
N ALA A 83 21.55 3.09 -8.89
CA ALA A 83 22.91 2.84 -9.32
C ALA A 83 23.39 1.54 -8.68
N ASP A 84 24.03 0.69 -9.48
CA ASP A 84 24.69 -0.51 -8.99
C ASP A 84 26.06 -0.11 -8.45
N HIS A 85 26.25 -0.25 -7.14
CA HIS A 85 27.51 0.03 -6.45
C HIS A 85 28.32 -1.24 -6.18
N THR A 86 27.86 -2.41 -6.64
CA THR A 86 28.59 -3.67 -6.46
C THR A 86 29.84 -3.76 -7.33
N ALA A 87 29.92 -2.95 -8.40
CA ALA A 87 31.09 -2.85 -9.28
C ALA A 87 32.21 -1.93 -8.74
N THR A 88 32.11 -1.42 -7.51
CA THR A 88 33.13 -0.53 -6.89
C THR A 88 33.87 -1.21 -5.73
N LEU A 89 33.76 -2.54 -5.63
CA LEU A 89 34.50 -3.36 -4.66
C LEU A 89 35.58 -4.16 -5.38
N ASP A 90 36.54 -3.46 -5.98
CA ASP A 90 37.85 -3.99 -6.40
C ASP A 90 38.95 -3.15 -5.74
#